data_AF-A0A968SUM3-F1
#
_entry.id   AF-A0A968SUM3-F1
#
_cell.length_a   1.000
_cell.length_b   1.000
_cell.length_c   1.000
_cell.angle_alpha   90.00
_cell.angle_beta   90.00
_cell.angle_gamma   90.00
#
_symmetry.space_group_name_H-M   'P 1'
#
loop_
_entity.id
_entity.type
_entity.pdbx_description
1 polymer ?
#
loop_
_entity_poly.entity_id
_entity_poly.type
_entity_poly.pdbx_seq_one_letter_code
_entity_poly.pdbx_strand_id
1 'polypeptide(L)'
;MVNTLTFASNPDSRPQSKLKYAYFPGCVAQGACRELHLSTTSLAAVLGIELIELKKASCCGSGTFKEESQLLEDSVNARNIAWRRNCNCPVDHCST
;
A
#
# COMPACT_ATOMS: atom_id res chain seq x y z
N MET A 1 -22.89 17.71 28.07
CA MET A 1 -21.46 17.35 27.92
C MET A 1 -21.39 16.26 26.88
N VAL A 2 -20.84 16.57 25.72
CA VAL A 2 -20.93 15.74 24.52
C VAL A 2 -20.17 14.42 24.71
N ASN A 3 -20.92 13.34 24.53
CA ASN A 3 -20.52 11.96 24.48
C ASN A 3 -19.45 11.78 23.39
N THR A 4 -18.18 11.58 23.77
CA THR A 4 -17.11 11.28 22.81
C THR A 4 -17.08 9.77 22.66
N LEU A 5 -17.80 9.32 21.64
CA LEU A 5 -17.97 7.95 21.21
C LEU A 5 -16.63 7.19 21.22
N THR A 6 -16.52 6.22 22.11
CA THR A 6 -15.63 5.07 21.98
C THR A 6 -15.86 4.50 20.58
N PHE A 7 -14.92 4.72 19.67
CA PHE A 7 -14.97 4.06 18.36
C PHE A 7 -15.01 2.56 18.62
N ALA A 8 -16.11 1.96 18.18
CA ALA A 8 -16.51 0.60 18.45
C ALA A 8 -15.36 -0.37 18.17
N SER A 9 -15.08 -1.18 19.18
CA SER A 9 -14.40 -2.45 19.03
C SER A 9 -15.18 -3.35 18.05
N ASN A 10 -14.49 -3.70 16.95
CA ASN A 10 -14.65 -4.89 16.09
C ASN A 10 -15.57 -4.78 14.86
N PRO A 11 -15.05 -5.12 13.65
CA PRO A 11 -15.37 -6.44 13.08
C PRO A 11 -14.25 -7.00 12.18
N ASP A 12 -13.25 -7.67 12.73
CA ASP A 12 -12.51 -8.66 11.93
C ASP A 12 -11.87 -9.73 12.83
N SER A 13 -12.63 -10.77 13.14
CA SER A 13 -12.22 -11.95 13.89
C SER A 13 -11.32 -12.87 13.06
N ARG A 14 -10.25 -12.35 12.46
CA ARG A 14 -9.18 -13.15 11.87
C ARG A 14 -8.12 -13.41 12.94
N PRO A 15 -7.65 -14.66 13.11
CA PRO A 15 -6.60 -14.96 14.08
C PRO A 15 -5.41 -14.04 13.81
N GLN A 16 -4.94 -13.32 14.84
CA GLN A 16 -3.83 -12.37 14.80
C GLN A 16 -2.49 -13.08 14.58
N SER A 17 -2.37 -13.70 13.42
CA SER A 17 -1.11 -13.87 12.74
C SER A 17 -0.69 -12.49 12.25
N LYS A 18 0.56 -12.12 12.51
CA LYS A 18 1.14 -10.84 12.11
C LYS A 18 0.90 -10.64 10.60
N LEU A 19 0.02 -9.72 10.22
CA LEU A 19 -0.32 -9.50 8.82
C LEU A 19 0.88 -8.86 8.14
N LYS A 20 1.40 -9.48 7.08
CA LYS A 20 2.51 -8.95 6.29
C LYS A 20 1.99 -8.46 4.95
N TYR A 21 2.41 -7.29 4.53
CA TYR A 21 2.10 -6.71 3.22
C TYR A 21 3.37 -6.21 2.55
N ALA A 22 3.46 -6.39 1.24
CA ALA A 22 4.47 -5.74 0.44
C ALA A 22 3.99 -4.31 0.19
N TYR A 23 4.74 -3.34 0.70
CA TYR A 23 4.42 -1.93 0.71
C TYR A 23 5.05 -1.20 -0.47
N PHE A 24 4.23 -0.59 -1.31
CA PHE A 24 4.59 0.15 -2.51
C PHE A 24 4.16 1.61 -2.34
N PRO A 25 5.02 2.48 -1.80
CA PRO A 25 4.68 3.88 -1.52
C PRO A 25 4.39 4.71 -2.78
N GLY A 26 4.85 4.27 -3.95
CA GLY A 26 4.72 5.01 -5.20
C GLY A 26 5.47 6.35 -5.21
N CYS A 27 5.36 7.07 -6.33
CA CYS A 27 6.13 8.31 -6.55
C CYS A 27 5.64 9.48 -5.67
N VAL A 28 4.34 9.54 -5.39
CA VAL A 28 3.73 10.64 -4.63
C VAL A 28 4.08 10.55 -3.15
N ALA A 29 3.96 9.37 -2.52
CA ALA A 29 4.28 9.24 -1.09
C ALA A 29 5.79 9.37 -0.81
N GLN A 30 6.65 9.05 -1.79
CA GLN A 30 8.10 9.25 -1.69
C GLN A 30 8.55 10.69 -1.94
N GLY A 31 7.92 11.40 -2.88
CA GLY A 31 8.34 12.73 -3.31
C GLY A 31 7.44 13.86 -2.83
N ALA A 32 6.23 13.94 -3.40
CA ALA A 32 5.35 15.10 -3.27
C ALA A 32 4.62 15.19 -1.91
N CYS A 33 4.24 14.05 -1.33
CA CYS A 33 3.44 13.98 -0.10
C CYS A 33 4.04 12.96 0.88
N ARG A 34 5.17 13.32 1.49
CA ARG A 34 5.85 12.46 2.49
C ARG A 34 4.98 12.15 3.72
N GLU A 35 4.04 13.04 4.05
CA GLU A 35 3.06 12.85 5.13
C GLU A 35 2.18 11.62 4.92
N LEU A 36 1.88 11.27 3.67
CA LEU A 36 1.12 10.06 3.33
C LEU A 36 1.89 8.81 3.76
N HIS A 37 3.18 8.74 3.40
CA HIS A 37 4.05 7.62 3.80
C HIS A 37 4.16 7.49 5.32
N LEU A 38 4.32 8.61 6.03
CA LEU A 38 4.39 8.65 7.50
C LEU A 38 3.08 8.20 8.14
N SER A 39 1.95 8.65 7.61
CA SER A 39 0.61 8.29 8.11
C SER A 39 0.34 6.80 7.90
N THR A 40 0.65 6.27 6.73
CA THR A 40 0.47 4.83 6.44
C THR A 40 1.35 3.95 7.32
N THR A 41 2.63 4.32 7.50
CA THR A 41 3.56 3.53 8.33
C THR A 41 3.18 3.58 9.82
N SER A 42 2.73 4.73 10.32
CA SER A 42 2.28 4.87 11.72
C SER A 42 1.00 4.08 12.00
N LEU A 43 0.02 4.12 11.08
CA LEU A 43 -1.19 3.30 11.20
C LEU A 43 -0.89 1.81 11.12
N ALA A 44 0.00 1.38 10.23
CA ALA A 44 0.40 -0.02 10.14
C ALA A 44 1.03 -0.54 11.43
N ALA A 45 1.85 0.29 12.10
CA ALA A 45 2.42 -0.05 13.40
C ALA A 45 1.34 -0.24 14.48
N VAL A 46 0.34 0.65 14.52
CA VAL A 46 -0.78 0.56 15.47
C VAL A 46 -1.66 -0.67 15.20
N LEU A 47 -1.86 -1.02 13.93
CA LEU A 47 -2.66 -2.17 13.50
C LEU A 47 -1.90 -3.51 13.61
N GLY A 48 -0.61 -3.50 13.97
CA GLY A 48 0.22 -4.71 14.04
C GLY A 48 0.54 -5.32 12.67
N ILE A 49 0.54 -4.50 11.63
CA ILE A 49 0.82 -4.89 10.24
C ILE A 49 2.31 -4.66 9.94
N GLU A 50 2.97 -5.67 9.39
CA GLU A 50 4.35 -5.59 8.91
C GLU A 50 4.38 -5.17 7.44
N LEU A 51 4.87 -3.96 7.18
CA LEU A 51 5.05 -3.42 5.84
C LEU A 51 6.46 -3.69 5.33
N ILE A 52 6.57 -4.41 4.21
CA ILE A 52 7.83 -4.73 3.54
C ILE A 52 7.96 -3.82 2.31
N GLU A 53 8.78 -2.78 2.41
CA GLU A 53 8.91 -1.81 1.31
C GLU A 53 9.54 -2.41 0.05
N LEU A 54 8.85 -2.26 -1.09
CA LEU A 54 9.31 -2.68 -2.42
C LEU A 54 10.20 -1.62 -3.08
N LYS A 55 11.45 -1.52 -2.65
CA LYS A 55 12.41 -0.48 -3.10
C LYS A 55 12.76 -0.48 -4.60
N LYS A 56 12.49 -1.57 -5.34
CA LYS A 56 12.75 -1.66 -6.80
C LYS A 56 11.48 -1.61 -7.66
N ALA A 57 10.33 -1.33 -7.06
CA ALA A 57 9.12 -1.15 -7.82
C ALA A 57 9.21 0.15 -8.65
N SER A 58 8.81 0.07 -9.91
CA SER A 58 8.75 1.20 -10.83
C SER A 58 7.43 1.98 -10.65
N CYS A 59 7.36 3.20 -11.19
CA CYS A 59 6.12 3.97 -11.24
C CYS A 59 4.96 3.12 -11.80
N CYS A 60 3.79 3.19 -11.16
CA CYS A 60 2.56 2.54 -11.64
C CYS A 60 1.99 3.20 -12.91
N GLY A 61 2.50 4.35 -13.32
CA GLY A 61 2.04 5.05 -14.52
C GLY A 61 0.67 5.72 -14.38
N SER A 62 0.22 5.98 -13.15
CA SER A 62 -1.05 6.66 -12.87
C SER A 62 -1.16 7.96 -13.67
N GLY A 63 -2.30 8.17 -14.34
CA GLY A 63 -2.55 9.30 -15.24
C GLY A 63 -2.15 8.99 -16.68
N THR A 64 -0.86 8.98 -16.98
CA THR A 64 -0.38 9.04 -18.37
C THR A 64 -0.42 7.70 -19.12
N PHE A 65 -0.14 6.57 -18.46
CA PHE A 65 -0.10 5.27 -19.16
C PHE A 65 -1.51 4.73 -19.43
N LYS A 66 -2.46 5.06 -18.55
CA LYS A 66 -3.89 4.75 -18.72
C LYS A 66 -4.47 5.36 -19.99
N GLU A 67 -4.06 6.59 -20.30
CA GLU A 67 -4.57 7.34 -21.46
C GLU A 67 -3.94 6.86 -22.79
N GLU A 68 -2.67 6.44 -22.75
CA GLU A 68 -1.92 6.02 -23.94
C GLU A 68 -2.13 4.54 -24.30
N SER A 69 -2.01 3.62 -23.32
CA SER A 69 -2.07 2.18 -23.61
C SER A 69 -2.32 1.35 -22.36
N GLN A 70 -3.45 0.64 -22.36
CA GLN A 70 -3.77 -0.35 -21.33
C GLN A 70 -2.71 -1.45 -21.22
N LEU A 71 -2.13 -1.87 -22.36
CA LEU A 71 -1.08 -2.90 -22.36
C LEU A 71 0.20 -2.42 -21.68
N LEU A 72 0.54 -1.13 -21.81
CA LEU A 72 1.69 -0.54 -21.13
C LEU A 72 1.47 -0.49 -19.62
N GLU A 73 0.28 -0.06 -19.19
CA GLU A 73 -0.12 -0.06 -17.78
C GLU A 73 -0.05 -1.47 -17.17
N ASP A 74 -0.68 -2.45 -17.83
CA ASP A 74 -0.69 -3.83 -17.36
C ASP A 74 0.72 -4.41 -17.27
N SER A 75 1.59 -4.07 -18.23
CA SER A 75 2.98 -4.53 -18.25
C SER A 75 3.80 -4.00 -17.07
N VAL A 76 3.67 -2.72 -16.74
CA VAL A 76 4.42 -2.12 -15.61
C VAL A 76 3.86 -2.59 -14.26
N ASN A 77 2.54 -2.76 -14.16
CA ASN A 77 1.89 -3.27 -12.96
C ASN A 77 2.24 -4.75 -12.74
N ALA A 78 2.21 -5.57 -13.79
CA ALA A 78 2.64 -6.97 -13.73
C ALA A 78 4.11 -7.10 -13.29
N ARG A 79 5.00 -6.23 -13.77
CA ARG A 79 6.40 -6.18 -13.32
C ARG A 79 6.50 -5.89 -11.82
N ASN A 80 5.77 -4.91 -11.31
CA ASN A 80 5.76 -4.57 -9.89
C ASN A 80 5.23 -5.73 -9.02
N ILE A 81 4.17 -6.40 -9.48
CA ILE A 81 3.62 -7.59 -8.81
C ILE A 81 4.60 -8.77 -8.88
N ALA A 82 5.34 -8.95 -9.97
CA ALA A 82 6.35 -10.00 -10.10
C ALA A 82 7.55 -9.78 -9.17
N TRP A 83 7.90 -8.51 -8.89
CA TRP A 83 8.95 -8.17 -7.93
C TRP A 83 8.61 -8.59 -6.50
N ARG A 84 7.32 -8.61 -6.17
CA ARG A 84 6.79 -9.08 -4.90
C ARG A 84 7.14 -10.55 -4.59
N ARG A 85 7.60 -11.35 -5.55
CA ARG A 85 7.97 -12.76 -5.28
C ARG A 85 8.96 -12.96 -4.14
N ASN A 86 9.73 -11.92 -3.78
CA ASN A 86 10.63 -11.97 -2.61
C ASN A 86 9.91 -11.94 -1.26
N CYS A 87 8.64 -11.54 -1.22
CA CYS A 87 7.82 -11.47 -0.02
C CYS A 87 6.44 -12.08 -0.35
N ASN A 88 6.20 -13.31 0.10
CA ASN A 88 4.95 -14.06 -0.16
C ASN A 88 3.73 -13.48 0.60
N CYS A 89 3.48 -12.19 0.44
CA CYS A 89 2.41 -11.40 1.04
C CYS A 89 1.58 -10.71 -0.06
N PRO A 90 0.41 -10.12 0.22
CA PRO A 90 -0.29 -9.29 -0.75
C PRO A 90 0.47 -7.97 -1.00
N VAL A 91 0.40 -7.44 -2.22
CA VAL A 91 0.90 -6.09 -2.53
C VAL A 91 -0.19 -5.08 -2.23
N ASP A 92 0.15 -3.97 -1.59
CA ASP A 92 -0.66 -2.77 -1.71
C ASP A 92 -0.41 -2.11 -3.08
N HIS A 93 -1.42 -1.47 -3.63
CA HIS A 93 -1.26 -0.69 -4.86
C HIS A 93 -1.19 0.78 -4.49
N CYS A 94 -0.31 1.52 -5.15
CA CYS A 94 -0.32 2.99 -5.07
C CYS A 94 -1.64 3.45 -5.69
N SER A 95 -2.48 4.12 -4.89
CA SER A 95 -3.71 4.77 -5.33
C SER A 95 -3.44 5.49 -6.66
N THR A 96 -4.23 5.17 -7.70
CA THR A 96 -4.27 6.03 -8.90
C THR A 96 -4.76 7.39 -8.46
#